data_AF-A0A5C0ASZ0-F1
#
_entry.id   AF-A0A5C0ASZ0-F1
#
_cell.length_a   1.000
_cell.length_b   1.000
_cell.length_c   1.000
_cell.angle_alpha   90.00
_cell.angle_beta   90.00
_cell.angle_gamma   90.00
#
_symmetry.space_group_name_H-M   'P 1'
#
loop_
_entity.id
_entity.type
_entity.pdbx_description
1 polymer ?
#
loop_
_entity_poly.entity_id
_entity_poly.type
_entity_poly.pdbx_seq_one_letter_code
_entity_poly.pdbx_strand_id
1 'polypeptide(L)'
;MPKRGEPVKQDAQLMEIWGDTVDRRHLALAILIGGAIAMAGFIASRALLRQVVADQAMAASYAMLVGLGGCLIAGIICAKLFAPKRQIIEEGEDPSWRESAMDELATDTGGLGRLADLPPEVIAEMKDVGLYDIFAQRERAADAAAASSSTPDAGRTAAAAH
;
A
#
# COMPACT_ATOMS: atom_id res chain seq x y z
N MET A 1 -29.47 18.05 1.95
CA MET A 1 -29.46 16.92 0.99
C MET A 1 -28.65 17.31 -0.25
N PRO A 2 -27.35 16.97 -0.33
CA PRO A 2 -26.52 17.30 -1.49
C PRO A 2 -26.73 16.31 -2.66
N LYS A 3 -26.62 16.83 -3.88
CA LYS A 3 -27.03 16.20 -5.14
C LYS A 3 -26.06 15.09 -5.59
N ARG A 4 -26.63 13.92 -5.89
CA ARG A 4 -25.99 12.77 -6.53
C ARG A 4 -25.96 13.00 -8.04
N GLY A 5 -24.78 13.03 -8.67
CA GLY A 5 -24.70 12.95 -10.13
C GLY A 5 -23.56 13.68 -10.83
N GLU A 6 -22.38 13.87 -10.23
CA GLU A 6 -21.20 14.18 -11.06
C GLU A 6 -20.60 12.86 -11.58
N PRO A 7 -20.40 12.71 -12.90
CA PRO A 7 -19.72 11.55 -13.44
C PRO A 7 -18.25 11.61 -13.02
N VAL A 8 -17.88 10.78 -12.06
CA VAL A 8 -16.47 10.50 -11.75
C VAL A 8 -15.88 9.89 -13.01
N LYS A 9 -15.05 10.66 -13.73
CA LYS A 9 -14.42 10.24 -14.98
C LYS A 9 -13.33 9.20 -14.66
N GLN A 10 -13.76 7.98 -14.36
CA GLN A 10 -12.91 6.81 -14.18
C GLN A 10 -12.53 6.28 -15.56
N ASP A 11 -11.33 6.61 -16.03
CA ASP A 11 -10.84 6.08 -17.31
C ASP A 11 -9.31 5.88 -17.30
N ALA A 12 -8.77 5.62 -16.12
CA ALA A 12 -7.41 5.16 -15.91
C ALA A 12 -7.53 3.71 -15.42
N GLN A 13 -7.32 2.73 -16.29
CA GLN A 13 -7.17 1.35 -15.85
C GLN A 13 -5.90 1.29 -14.99
N LEU A 14 -6.08 1.27 -13.68
CA LEU A 14 -4.99 1.14 -12.72
C LEU A 14 -4.51 -0.32 -12.74
N MET A 15 -3.20 -0.52 -12.75
CA MET A 15 -2.53 -1.82 -12.66
C MET A 15 -1.55 -1.79 -11.50
N GLU A 16 -1.59 -2.81 -10.66
CA GLU A 16 -0.60 -3.00 -9.61
C GLU A 16 0.65 -3.66 -10.20
N ILE A 17 1.78 -2.95 -10.13
CA ILE A 17 3.07 -3.42 -10.60
C ILE A 17 4.06 -3.18 -9.46
N TRP A 18 4.68 -4.25 -8.96
CA TRP A 18 5.70 -4.15 -7.91
C TRP A 18 5.20 -3.46 -6.62
N GLY A 19 3.94 -3.67 -6.24
CA GLY A 19 3.33 -3.07 -5.05
C GLY A 19 2.98 -1.59 -5.18
N ASP A 20 3.11 -0.99 -6.37
CA ASP A 20 2.66 0.38 -6.67
C ASP A 20 1.53 0.37 -7.71
N THR A 21 0.58 1.30 -7.56
CA THR A 21 -0.60 1.39 -8.42
C THR A 21 -0.36 2.42 -9.51
N VAL A 22 -0.19 1.94 -10.74
CA VAL A 22 0.15 2.79 -11.91
C VAL A 22 -0.97 2.75 -12.95
N ASP A 23 -1.27 3.89 -13.55
CA ASP A 23 -2.19 3.97 -14.69
C ASP A 23 -1.55 3.42 -15.97
N ARG A 24 -2.19 2.42 -16.59
CA ARG A 24 -1.72 1.77 -17.82
C ARG A 24 -1.47 2.77 -18.96
N ARG A 25 -2.29 3.81 -19.10
CA ARG A 25 -2.16 4.79 -20.19
C ARG A 25 -0.93 5.67 -20.00
N HIS A 26 -0.70 6.14 -18.76
CA HIS A 26 0.46 6.93 -18.42
C HIS A 26 1.76 6.12 -18.50
N LEU A 27 1.73 4.84 -18.09
CA LEU A 27 2.87 3.94 -18.23
C LEU A 27 3.23 3.71 -19.70
N ALA A 28 2.24 3.40 -20.55
CA ALA A 28 2.47 3.21 -21.97
C ALA A 28 3.04 4.48 -22.63
N LEU A 29 2.50 5.66 -22.29
CA LEU A 29 3.03 6.93 -22.78
C LEU A 29 4.45 7.20 -22.28
N ALA A 30 4.78 6.88 -21.03
CA ALA A 30 6.13 7.03 -20.48
C ALA A 30 7.15 6.17 -21.25
N ILE A 31 6.81 4.91 -21.54
CA ILE A 31 7.66 4.01 -22.31
C ILE A 31 7.86 4.53 -23.74
N LEU A 32 6.79 4.98 -24.39
CA LEU A 32 6.84 5.53 -25.75
C LEU A 32 7.69 6.80 -25.82
N ILE A 33 7.51 7.73 -24.88
CA ILE A 33 8.30 8.97 -24.79
C ILE A 33 9.76 8.64 -24.50
N GLY A 34 10.03 7.74 -23.55
CA GLY A 34 11.36 7.26 -23.22
C GLY A 34 12.10 6.67 -24.43
N GLY A 35 11.44 5.75 -25.13
CA GLY A 35 11.97 5.12 -26.34
C GLY A 35 12.20 6.13 -27.46
N ALA A 36 11.26 7.05 -27.68
CA ALA A 36 11.37 8.07 -28.72
C ALA A 36 12.53 9.04 -28.46
N ILE A 37 12.71 9.51 -27.22
CA ILE A 37 13.81 10.41 -26.84
C ILE A 37 15.15 9.68 -26.93
N ALA A 38 15.24 8.43 -26.46
CA ALA A 38 16.46 7.64 -26.55
C ALA A 38 16.86 7.37 -28.02
N MET A 39 15.89 7.01 -28.87
CA MET A 39 16.11 6.77 -30.29
C MET A 39 16.52 8.05 -31.02
N ALA A 40 15.82 9.17 -30.77
CA ALA A 40 16.15 10.45 -31.37
C ALA A 40 17.55 10.94 -30.95
N GLY A 41 17.89 10.80 -29.66
CA GLY A 41 19.22 11.11 -29.13
C GLY A 41 20.30 10.27 -29.82
N PHE A 42 20.11 8.97 -29.93
CA PHE A 42 21.08 8.09 -30.61
C PHE A 42 21.28 8.45 -32.08
N ILE A 43 20.19 8.66 -32.84
CA ILE A 43 20.27 8.99 -34.27
C ILE A 43 20.94 10.36 -34.46
N ALA A 44 20.53 11.37 -33.69
CA ALA A 44 21.09 12.71 -33.76
C ALA A 44 22.59 12.71 -33.42
N SER A 45 22.98 12.04 -32.33
CA SER A 45 24.38 11.94 -31.93
C SER A 45 25.22 11.17 -32.95
N ARG A 46 24.70 10.07 -33.51
CA ARG A 46 25.40 9.33 -34.55
C ARG A 46 25.59 10.15 -35.82
N ALA A 47 24.62 10.97 -36.20
CA ALA A 47 24.71 11.86 -37.35
C ALA A 47 25.74 12.98 -37.13
N LEU A 48 25.75 13.60 -35.94
CA LEU A 48 26.69 14.66 -35.59
C LEU A 48 28.12 14.14 -35.40
N LEU A 49 28.30 13.02 -34.70
CA LEU A 49 29.63 12.47 -34.43
C LEU A 49 30.32 11.93 -35.68
N ARG A 50 29.59 11.47 -36.68
CA ARG A 50 30.16 11.11 -37.98
C ARG A 50 30.83 12.30 -38.70
N GLN A 51 30.47 13.53 -38.36
CA GLN A 51 31.07 14.74 -38.92
C GLN A 51 32.31 15.19 -38.14
N VAL A 52 32.45 14.76 -36.88
CA VAL A 52 33.50 15.24 -35.97
C VAL A 52 34.59 14.19 -35.74
N VAL A 53 34.24 12.90 -35.77
CA VAL A 53 35.14 11.78 -35.46
C VAL A 53 35.50 11.03 -36.74
N ALA A 54 36.80 10.94 -37.04
CA ALA A 54 37.32 10.29 -38.24
C ALA A 54 37.13 8.76 -38.22
N ASP A 55 37.15 8.14 -37.03
CA ASP A 55 36.96 6.71 -36.84
C ASP A 55 35.49 6.35 -36.55
N GLN A 56 34.89 5.52 -37.41
CA GLN A 56 33.48 5.13 -37.27
C GLN A 56 33.21 4.21 -36.07
N ALA A 57 34.19 3.44 -35.60
CA ALA A 57 34.04 2.60 -34.41
C ALA A 57 33.97 3.45 -33.14
N MET A 58 34.79 4.50 -33.05
CA MET A 58 34.75 5.46 -31.95
C MET A 58 33.45 6.29 -31.95
N ALA A 59 33.02 6.75 -33.13
CA ALA A 59 31.75 7.47 -33.28
C ALA A 59 30.55 6.65 -32.80
N ALA A 60 30.54 5.34 -33.04
CA ALA A 60 29.46 4.44 -32.62
C ALA A 60 29.40 4.28 -31.08
N SER A 61 30.56 4.06 -30.44
CA SER A 61 30.65 3.92 -28.98
C SER A 61 30.21 5.19 -28.25
N TYR A 62 30.61 6.36 -28.75
CA TYR A 62 30.17 7.64 -28.17
C TYR A 62 28.69 7.93 -28.43
N ALA A 63 28.15 7.55 -29.59
CA ALA A 63 26.71 7.67 -29.84
C ALA A 63 25.87 6.81 -28.87
N MET A 64 26.35 5.62 -28.50
CA MET A 64 25.71 4.79 -27.46
C MET A 64 25.71 5.49 -26.09
N LEU A 65 26.83 6.13 -25.72
CA LEU A 65 26.92 6.91 -24.48
C LEU A 65 25.92 8.07 -24.46
N VAL A 66 25.77 8.79 -25.57
CA VAL A 66 24.78 9.88 -25.64
C VAL A 66 23.35 9.33 -25.64
N GLY A 67 23.10 8.18 -26.29
CA GLY A 67 21.81 7.49 -26.21
C GLY A 67 21.44 7.11 -24.77
N LEU A 68 22.40 6.63 -23.98
CA LEU A 68 22.19 6.37 -22.54
C LEU A 68 21.87 7.65 -21.77
N GLY A 69 22.60 8.74 -22.03
CA GLY A 69 22.30 10.06 -21.46
C GLY A 69 20.89 10.54 -21.81
N GLY A 70 20.45 10.34 -23.05
CA GLY A 70 19.08 10.62 -23.49
C GLY A 70 18.03 9.82 -22.74
N CYS A 71 18.30 8.55 -22.45
CA CYS A 71 17.41 7.71 -21.63
C CYS A 71 17.26 8.26 -20.20
N LEU A 72 18.36 8.71 -19.57
CA LEU A 72 18.31 9.32 -18.24
C LEU A 72 17.47 10.60 -18.22
N ILE A 73 17.66 11.47 -19.21
CA ILE A 73 16.86 12.71 -19.35
C ILE A 73 15.39 12.38 -19.54
N ALA A 74 15.08 11.38 -20.38
CA ALA A 74 13.70 10.94 -20.56
C ALA A 74 13.09 10.37 -19.27
N GLY A 75 13.87 9.61 -18.49
CA GLY A 75 13.47 9.15 -17.16
C GLY A 75 13.14 10.30 -16.20
N ILE A 76 13.96 11.36 -16.20
CA ILE A 76 13.69 12.58 -15.41
C ILE A 76 12.41 13.27 -15.87
N ILE A 77 12.20 13.40 -17.18
CA ILE A 77 10.99 14.01 -17.75
C ILE A 77 9.76 13.18 -17.37
N CYS A 78 9.80 11.86 -17.53
CA CYS A 78 8.72 10.97 -17.14
C CYS A 78 8.43 11.04 -15.63
N ALA A 79 9.46 11.11 -14.79
CA ALA A 79 9.29 11.29 -13.34
C ALA A 79 8.65 12.63 -12.98
N LYS A 80 8.95 13.71 -13.71
CA LYS A 80 8.31 15.02 -13.49
C LYS A 80 6.89 15.07 -14.03
N LEU A 81 6.62 14.43 -15.17
CA LEU A 81 5.32 14.45 -15.84
C LEU A 81 4.30 13.54 -15.16
N PHE A 82 4.74 12.39 -14.67
CA PHE A 82 3.95 11.43 -13.89
C PHE A 82 4.34 11.52 -12.42
N ALA A 83 4.21 12.71 -11.84
CA ALA A 83 4.48 12.91 -10.42
C ALA A 83 3.64 11.91 -9.59
N PRO A 84 4.21 11.29 -8.53
CA PRO A 84 3.53 10.27 -7.74
C PRO A 84 2.20 10.82 -7.22
N LYS A 85 1.09 10.36 -7.78
CA LYS A 85 -0.27 10.75 -7.36
C LYS A 85 -0.74 10.04 -6.10
N ARG A 86 0.20 9.49 -5.31
CA ARG A 86 -0.03 8.86 -4.02
C ARG A 86 -0.53 9.92 -3.03
N GLN A 87 -1.80 10.30 -3.16
CA GLN A 87 -2.59 10.61 -1.99
C GLN A 87 -2.72 9.26 -1.28
N ILE A 88 -1.80 8.98 -0.35
CA ILE A 88 -2.18 8.17 0.79
C ILE A 88 -3.22 9.05 1.46
N ILE A 89 -4.47 8.88 1.06
CA ILE A 89 -5.54 9.19 1.97
C ILE A 89 -5.39 8.06 2.98
N GLU A 90 -4.53 8.27 3.98
CA GLU A 90 -4.81 7.73 5.31
C GLU A 90 -6.14 8.37 5.68
N GLU A 91 -7.24 7.82 5.14
CA GLU A 91 -8.54 7.89 5.77
C GLU A 91 -8.26 7.21 7.10
N GLY A 92 -7.89 8.04 8.08
CA GLY A 92 -7.11 7.63 9.22
C GLY A 92 -7.74 6.42 9.86
N GLU A 93 -6.94 5.37 10.01
CA GLU A 93 -7.03 4.43 11.13
C GLU A 93 -8.46 4.26 11.67
N ASP A 94 -9.44 3.86 10.85
CA ASP A 94 -10.79 3.70 11.36
C ASP A 94 -10.71 2.53 12.38
N PRO A 95 -10.88 2.77 13.69
CA PRO A 95 -10.69 1.73 14.70
C PRO A 95 -11.64 0.54 14.43
N SER A 96 -12.77 0.85 13.80
CA SER A 96 -13.79 -0.10 13.35
C SER A 96 -13.31 -1.10 12.29
N TRP A 97 -12.43 -0.70 11.35
CA TRP A 97 -11.88 -1.61 10.34
C TRP A 97 -10.98 -2.67 10.98
N ARG A 98 -10.11 -2.22 11.91
CA ARG A 98 -9.25 -3.11 12.69
C ARG A 98 -10.06 -4.05 13.58
N GLU A 99 -11.11 -3.53 14.22
CA GLU A 99 -12.04 -4.34 15.01
C GLU A 99 -12.75 -5.40 14.15
N SER A 100 -13.20 -5.05 12.94
CA SER A 100 -13.88 -6.00 12.03
C SER A 100 -12.96 -7.11 11.50
N ALA A 101 -11.71 -6.79 11.15
CA ALA A 101 -10.73 -7.80 10.73
C ALA A 101 -10.31 -8.73 11.88
N MET A 102 -10.29 -8.22 13.12
CA MET A 102 -10.04 -9.03 14.32
C MET A 102 -11.26 -9.86 14.74
N ASP A 103 -12.48 -9.41 14.47
CA ASP A 103 -13.70 -10.22 14.64
C ASP A 103 -13.71 -11.40 13.68
N GLU A 104 -13.34 -11.17 12.42
CA GLU A 104 -13.21 -12.23 11.41
C GLU A 104 -12.16 -13.27 11.85
N LEU A 105 -11.02 -12.83 12.38
CA LEU A 105 -9.97 -13.70 12.90
C LEU A 105 -10.37 -14.42 14.21
N ALA A 106 -11.20 -13.78 15.04
CA ALA A 106 -11.75 -14.40 16.25
C ALA A 106 -12.81 -15.48 15.94
N THR A 107 -13.47 -15.41 14.79
CA THR A 107 -14.37 -16.48 14.29
C THR A 107 -13.65 -17.67 13.70
N ASP A 108 -12.35 -17.58 13.41
CA ASP A 108 -11.58 -18.69 12.88
C ASP A 108 -11.27 -19.73 13.97
N THR A 109 -11.18 -21.00 13.60
CA THR A 109 -11.26 -22.14 14.55
C THR A 109 -10.03 -22.20 15.46
N GLY A 110 -10.05 -21.44 16.57
CA GLY A 110 -8.98 -21.36 17.57
C GLY A 110 -9.05 -20.11 18.47
N GLY A 111 -9.71 -19.03 18.03
CA GLY A 111 -9.74 -17.76 18.76
C GLY A 111 -8.37 -17.09 18.89
N LEU A 112 -8.30 -15.91 19.50
CA LEU A 112 -7.07 -15.12 19.61
C LEU A 112 -6.15 -15.53 20.78
N GLY A 113 -6.55 -16.49 21.63
CA GLY A 113 -5.80 -16.88 22.84
C GLY A 113 -5.74 -15.78 23.90
N ARG A 114 -4.99 -16.00 25.00
CA ARG A 114 -4.74 -14.96 26.03
C ARG A 114 -3.36 -14.36 25.85
N LEU A 115 -3.22 -13.08 26.17
CA LEU A 115 -1.90 -12.42 26.17
C LEU A 115 -0.92 -13.06 27.16
N ALA A 116 -1.44 -13.71 28.21
CA ALA A 116 -0.66 -14.43 29.21
C ALA A 116 0.02 -15.69 28.68
N ASP A 117 -0.46 -16.27 27.59
CA ASP A 117 0.07 -17.50 27.00
C ASP A 117 1.16 -17.21 25.94
N LEU A 118 1.43 -15.94 25.64
CA LEU A 118 2.43 -15.52 24.67
C LEU A 118 3.85 -15.51 25.26
N PRO A 119 4.88 -15.96 24.52
CA PRO A 119 6.27 -15.80 24.90
C PRO A 119 6.64 -14.31 25.09
N PRO A 120 7.57 -13.99 26.01
CA PRO A 120 7.95 -12.61 26.30
C PRO A 120 8.55 -11.87 25.09
N GLU A 121 9.15 -12.61 24.15
CA GLU A 121 9.70 -12.07 22.90
C GLU A 121 8.58 -11.56 21.96
N VAL A 122 7.48 -12.32 21.83
CA VAL A 122 6.32 -11.93 21.01
C VAL A 122 5.59 -10.74 21.62
N ILE A 123 5.52 -10.66 22.96
CA ILE A 123 4.97 -9.49 23.66
C ILE A 123 5.77 -8.23 23.37
N ALA A 124 7.10 -8.34 23.26
CA ALA A 124 7.96 -7.20 22.94
C ALA A 124 7.71 -6.70 21.51
N GLU A 125 7.62 -7.62 20.53
CA GLU A 125 7.28 -7.27 19.14
C GLU A 125 5.88 -6.66 19.02
N MET A 126 4.88 -7.21 19.72
CA MET A 126 3.53 -6.64 19.74
C MET A 126 3.47 -5.23 20.34
N LYS A 127 4.35 -4.90 21.29
CA LYS A 127 4.46 -3.54 21.85
C LYS A 127 5.13 -2.58 20.87
N ASP A 128 6.13 -3.05 20.13
CA ASP A 128 6.84 -2.24 19.13
C ASP A 128 5.92 -1.83 17.96
N VAL A 129 5.05 -2.76 17.54
CA VAL A 129 4.07 -2.54 16.46
C VAL A 129 2.75 -1.90 16.97
N GLY A 130 2.63 -1.61 18.28
CA GLY A 130 1.45 -0.96 18.88
C GLY A 130 0.21 -1.85 18.96
N LEU A 131 0.36 -3.17 18.78
CA LEU A 131 -0.74 -4.13 18.75
C LEU A 131 -1.15 -4.58 20.16
N TYR A 132 -0.23 -4.54 21.13
CA TYR A 132 -0.45 -5.00 22.50
C TYR A 132 -1.67 -4.35 23.17
N ASP A 133 -1.79 -3.03 23.09
CA ASP A 133 -2.85 -2.29 23.76
C ASP A 133 -4.25 -2.60 23.19
N ILE A 134 -4.33 -2.95 21.91
CA ILE A 134 -5.59 -3.32 21.23
C ILE A 134 -6.10 -4.65 21.78
N PHE A 135 -5.22 -5.65 21.87
CA PHE A 135 -5.60 -6.96 22.42
C PHE A 135 -5.88 -6.91 23.93
N ALA A 136 -5.10 -6.13 24.70
CA ALA A 136 -5.31 -5.97 26.14
C ALA A 136 -6.64 -5.25 26.48
N GLN A 137 -7.15 -4.40 25.59
CA GLN A 137 -8.48 -3.80 25.73
C GLN A 137 -9.60 -4.82 25.50
N ARG A 138 -9.46 -5.69 24.49
CA ARG A 138 -10.44 -6.73 24.20
C ARG A 138 -10.49 -7.84 25.26
N GLU A 139 -9.34 -8.28 25.80
CA GLU A 139 -9.33 -9.26 26.90
C GLU A 139 -10.06 -8.71 28.13
N ARG A 140 -9.81 -7.44 28.49
CA ARG A 140 -10.55 -6.76 29.58
C ARG A 140 -12.04 -6.62 29.29
N ALA A 141 -12.43 -6.34 28.05
CA ALA A 141 -13.84 -6.26 27.66
C ALA A 141 -14.53 -7.64 27.72
N ALA A 142 -13.83 -8.71 27.30
CA ALA A 142 -14.30 -10.09 27.39
C ALA A 142 -14.45 -10.55 28.85
N ASP A 143 -13.46 -10.25 29.71
CA ASP A 143 -13.51 -10.53 31.15
C ASP A 143 -14.65 -9.77 31.84
N ALA A 144 -14.87 -8.50 31.49
CA ALA A 144 -15.97 -7.69 32.03
C ALA A 144 -17.35 -8.21 31.56
N ALA A 145 -17.47 -8.63 30.30
CA ALA A 145 -18.68 -9.26 29.77
C ALA A 145 -18.98 -10.59 30.50
N ALA A 146 -17.96 -11.43 30.70
CA ALA A 146 -18.08 -12.68 31.46
C ALA A 146 -18.50 -12.41 32.92
N ALA A 147 -17.91 -11.42 33.60
CA ALA A 147 -18.24 -11.06 34.97
C ALA A 147 -19.69 -10.55 35.10
N SER A 148 -20.19 -9.76 34.14
CA SER A 148 -21.57 -9.26 34.14
C SER A 148 -22.62 -10.36 33.95
N SER A 149 -22.26 -11.44 33.24
CA SER A 149 -23.11 -12.63 33.07
C SER A 149 -23.18 -13.53 34.32
N SER A 150 -22.35 -13.27 35.33
CA SER A 150 -22.21 -14.06 36.55
C SER A 150 -22.91 -13.46 37.79
N THR A 151 -23.93 -12.61 37.62
CA THR A 151 -24.76 -12.18 38.76
C THR A 151 -25.60 -13.38 39.25
N PRO A 152 -25.45 -13.84 40.50
CA PRO A 152 -26.16 -15.02 40.99
C PRO A 152 -27.66 -14.72 41.19
N ASP A 153 -28.53 -15.56 40.62
CA ASP A 153 -29.93 -15.72 41.06
C ASP A 153 -29.95 -16.37 42.45
N ALA A 154 -29.53 -15.62 43.47
CA ALA A 154 -29.66 -15.99 44.87
C ALA A 154 -30.93 -15.34 45.42
N GLY A 155 -32.10 -15.86 45.06
CA GLY A 155 -33.35 -15.27 45.53
C GLY A 155 -34.65 -15.93 45.07
N ARG A 156 -34.76 -17.27 45.02
CA ARG A 156 -36.08 -17.92 44.89
C ARG A 156 -36.16 -19.35 45.44
N THR A 157 -35.73 -19.54 46.69
CA THR A 157 -36.16 -20.70 47.49
C THR A 157 -36.59 -20.25 48.88
N ALA A 158 -37.82 -19.75 49.02
CA ALA A 158 -38.63 -19.88 50.24
C ALA A 158 -40.03 -19.29 50.00
N ALA A 159 -41.06 -20.01 50.47
CA ALA A 159 -42.49 -19.65 50.57
C ALA A 159 -43.41 -20.14 49.43
N ALA A 160 -43.87 -21.40 49.55
CA ALA A 160 -45.30 -21.73 49.70
C ALA A 160 -45.45 -23.27 49.77
N ALA A 161 -45.23 -23.81 50.97
CA ALA A 161 -46.00 -24.96 51.43
C ALA A 161 -47.34 -24.39 51.90
N HIS A 162 -48.45 -24.84 51.31
CA HIS A 162 -49.74 -25.15 51.93
C HIS A 162 -50.79 -25.52 50.88
#